data_AF-A0A1T5LNM7-F1
#
_entry.id   AF-A0A1T5LNM7-F1
#
_cell.length_a   1.000
_cell.length_b   1.000
_cell.length_c   1.000
_cell.angle_alpha   90.00
_cell.angle_beta   90.00
_cell.angle_gamma   90.00
#
_symmetry.space_group_name_H-M   'P 1'
#
loop_
_entity.id
_entity.type
_entity.pdbx_description
1 polymer ?
#
loop_
_entity_poly.entity_id
_entity_poly.type
_entity_poly.pdbx_seq_one_letter_code
_entity_poly.pdbx_strand_id
1 'polypeptide(L)' 'MNKSNMVEIIVYSLIIIAGIIMLFVYKPKEIEYEIPKNFEIIREGSSSGDSLSK' A
#
# COMPACT_ATOMS: atom_id res chain seq x y z
N MET A 1 -43.03 -2.53 1.30
CA MET A 1 -41.87 -2.85 2.15
C MET A 1 -42.18 -2.44 3.57
N ASN A 2 -41.96 -3.33 4.53
CA ASN A 2 -42.14 -3.02 5.94
C ASN A 2 -41.14 -1.93 6.33
N LYS A 3 -41.50 -1.01 7.24
CA LYS A 3 -40.63 0.13 7.63
C LYS A 3 -39.21 -0.31 8.02
N SER A 4 -39.07 -1.50 8.61
CA SER A 4 -37.78 -2.10 8.97
C SER A 4 -36.85 -2.27 7.77
N ASN A 5 -37.35 -2.85 6.66
CA ASN A 5 -36.53 -3.14 5.47
C ASN A 5 -36.10 -1.85 4.75
N MET A 6 -36.87 -0.78 4.88
CA MET A 6 -36.54 0.51 4.26
C MET A 6 -35.36 1.18 4.96
N VAL A 7 -35.29 1.09 6.28
CA VAL A 7 -34.17 1.62 7.06
C VAL A 7 -32.88 0.86 6.75
N GLU A 8 -32.96 -0.46 6.67
CA GLU A 8 -31.81 -1.32 6.38
C GLU A 8 -31.15 -0.99 5.02
N ILE A 9 -31.96 -0.78 3.97
CA ILE A 9 -31.46 -0.39 2.64
C ILE A 9 -30.76 0.97 2.67
N ILE A 10 -31.27 1.93 3.45
CA ILE A 10 -30.67 3.26 3.59
C ILE A 10 -29.29 3.15 4.26
N VAL A 11 -29.20 2.38 5.35
CA VAL A 11 -27.94 2.17 6.07
C VAL A 11 -26.91 1.49 5.18
N TYR A 12 -27.29 0.41 4.46
CA TYR A 12 -26.37 -0.25 3.54
C TYR A 12 -25.91 0.67 2.41
N SER A 13 -26.81 1.51 1.87
CA SER A 13 -26.45 2.49 0.85
C SER A 13 -25.44 3.52 1.36
N LEU A 14 -25.61 4.01 2.59
CA LEU A 14 -24.67 4.95 3.21
C LEU A 14 -23.28 4.33 3.41
N ILE A 15 -23.20 3.07 3.83
CA ILE A 15 -21.92 2.35 4.01
C ILE A 15 -21.19 2.21 2.66
N ILE A 16 -21.90 1.84 1.60
CA ILE A 16 -21.34 1.71 0.26
C ILE A 16 -20.78 3.06 -0.22
N ILE A 17 -21.56 4.14 -0.07
CA ILE A 17 -21.14 5.49 -0.46
C ILE A 17 -19.90 5.92 0.32
N ALA A 18 -19.89 5.72 1.64
CA ALA A 18 -18.74 6.05 2.47
C ALA A 18 -17.48 5.27 2.06
N GLY A 19 -17.62 3.98 1.75
CA GLY A 19 -16.53 3.14 1.26
C GLY A 19 -15.97 3.63 -0.07
N ILE A 20 -16.84 4.00 -1.03
CA ILE A 20 -16.41 4.56 -2.32
C ILE A 20 -15.64 5.86 -2.12
N ILE A 21 -16.14 6.77 -1.28
CA ILE A 21 -15.45 8.04 -0.97
C ILE A 21 -14.07 7.75 -0.37
N MET A 22 -13.98 6.79 0.55
CA MET A 22 -12.71 6.43 1.20
C MET A 22 -11.68 5.91 0.19
N LEU A 23 -12.09 5.15 -0.84
CA LEU A 23 -11.17 4.67 -1.88
C LEU A 23 -10.50 5.81 -2.67
N PHE A 24 -11.21 6.92 -2.90
CA PHE A 24 -10.66 8.06 -3.64
C PHE A 24 -9.93 9.07 -2.75
N VAL A 25 -10.37 9.22 -1.49
CA VAL A 25 -9.81 10.21 -0.55
C VAL A 25 -8.60 9.66 0.19
N TYR A 26 -8.59 8.36 0.52
CA TYR A 26 -7.53 7.76 1.29
C TYR A 26 -6.31 7.48 0.40
N LYS A 27 -5.32 8.37 0.46
CA LYS A 27 -3.97 8.06 -0.02
C LYS A 27 -3.24 7.29 1.07
N PRO A 28 -2.94 6.00 0.88
CA PRO A 28 -2.12 5.27 1.85
C PRO A 28 -0.78 5.98 1.98
N LYS A 29 -0.33 6.19 3.22
CA LYS A 29 1.01 6.72 3.45
C LYS A 29 2.01 5.65 3.04
N GLU A 30 2.76 5.92 1.98
CA GLU A 30 3.97 5.16 1.67
C GLU A 30 4.97 5.47 2.77
N ILE A 31 5.20 4.51 3.64
CA ILE A 31 6.26 4.61 4.65
C ILE A 31 7.52 4.15 3.92
N GLU A 32 8.42 5.09 3.68
CA GLU A 32 9.74 4.79 3.16
C GLU A 32 10.46 3.96 4.23
N TYR A 33 10.61 2.66 3.97
CA TYR A 33 11.34 1.78 4.88
C TYR A 33 12.83 2.04 4.66
N GLU A 34 13.43 2.84 5.54
CA GLU A 34 14.87 2.96 5.60
C GLU A 34 15.46 1.60 5.99
N ILE A 35 16.07 0.92 5.02
CA ILE A 35 16.81 -0.32 5.27
C ILE A 35 17.95 0.06 6.23
N PRO A 36 17.99 -0.49 7.45
CA PRO A 36 19.05 -0.16 8.38
C PRO A 36 20.39 -0.59 7.79
N LYS A 37 21.38 0.33 7.78
CA LYS A 37 22.75 0.14 7.25
C LYS A 37 23.44 -1.12 7.77
N ASN A 38 22.95 -1.68 8.86
CA ASN A 38 23.40 -2.90 9.51
C ASN A 38 23.24 -4.15 8.61
N PHE A 39 22.51 -4.05 7.49
CA PHE A 39 22.36 -5.09 6.47
C PHE A 39 23.24 -4.89 5.22
N GLU A 40 24.13 -3.90 5.19
CA GLU A 40 25.24 -3.90 4.21
C GLU A 40 26.17 -5.07 4.55
N ILE A 41 25.88 -6.22 3.95
CA ILE A 41 26.80 -7.34 3.90
C ILE A 41 28.00 -6.82 3.11
N ILE A 42 29.07 -6.46 3.82
CA ILE A 42 30.39 -6.21 3.22
C ILE A 42 30.73 -7.49 2.45
N ARG A 43 30.55 -7.47 1.13
CA ARG A 43 31.08 -8.51 0.24
C ARG A 43 32.57 -8.27 0.12
N GLU A 44 33.30 -8.59 1.18
CA GLU A 44 34.73 -8.85 1.08
C GLU A 44 34.92 -10.09 0.21
N GLY A 45 35.26 -9.87 -1.06
CA GLY A 45 35.71 -10.93 -1.97
C GLY A 45 34.65 -11.49 -2.92
N SER A 46 34.31 -10.73 -3.97
CA SER A 46 34.04 -11.36 -5.27
C SER A 46 34.84 -10.66 -6.35
N SER A 47 36.10 -11.09 -6.46
CA SER A 47 36.91 -11.22 -7.67
C SER A 47 36.43 -10.47 -8.92
N SER A 48 37.22 -9.48 -9.34
CA SER A 48 37.65 -9.26 -10.73
C SER A 48 36.64 -9.67 -11.81
N GLY A 49 35.71 -8.78 -12.13
CA GLY A 49 34.87 -8.85 -13.32
C GLY A 49 35.33 -7.82 -14.34
N ASP A 50 36.12 -8.30 -15.29
CA ASP A 50 36.46 -7.77 -16.61
C ASP A 50 36.04 -6.35 -17.01
N SER A 51 37.05 -5.67 -17.57
CA SER A 51 36.96 -4.65 -18.59
C SER A 51 35.72 -4.69 -19.49
N LEU A 52 35.06 -3.54 -19.63
CA LEU A 52 34.53 -3.12 -20.93
C LEU A 52 34.83 -1.62 -21.12
N SER A 53 36.07 -1.36 -21.51
CA SER A 53 36.43 -0.22 -22.33
C SER A 53 36.09 -0.55 -23.78
N LYS A 54 35.11 0.14 -24.36
CA LYS A 54 35.19 0.63 -25.75
C LYS A 54 34.19 1.74 -26.00
#